data_AF-A0A0R3PXU8-F1
#
_entry.id   AF-A0A0R3PXU8-F1
#
_cell.length_a   1.000
_cell.length_b   1.000
_cell.length_c   1.000
_cell.angle_alpha   90.00
_cell.angle_beta   90.00
_cell.angle_gamma   90.00
#
_symmetry.space_group_name_H-M   'P 1'
#
loop_
_entity.id
_entity.type
_entity.pdbx_description
1 polymer ?
#
loop_
_entity_poly.entity_id
_entity_poly.type
_entity_poly.pdbx_seq_one_letter_code
_entity_poly.pdbx_strand_id
1 'polypeptide(L)' 'MSVSPEFPLRNGTYKLLFDVEKYFKKTGIESFYPHVEVVFKVNDPGSHYHIPLTVTPYSYSTYRGS' A
#
# COMPACT_ATOMS: atom_id res chain seq x y z
N MET A 1 16.64 -1.53 -2.12
CA MET A 1 16.89 -0.71 -0.92
C MET A 1 15.96 -1.22 0.17
N SER A 2 16.44 -2.13 1.01
CA SER A 2 15.66 -2.71 2.09
C SER A 2 15.81 -1.82 3.31
N VAL A 3 14.73 -1.15 3.70
CA VAL A 3 14.62 -0.51 5.01
C VAL A 3 14.10 -1.57 5.97
N SER A 4 14.98 -2.11 6.81
CA SER A 4 14.56 -2.78 8.04
C SER A 4 14.12 -1.69 9.02
N PRO A 5 12.90 -1.70 9.58
CA PRO A 5 12.49 -0.62 10.46
C PRO A 5 13.09 -0.83 11.85
N GLU A 6 13.62 0.24 12.45
CA GLU A 6 13.96 0.34 13.88
C GLU A 6 12.73 0.21 14.81
N PHE A 7 11.54 -0.08 14.26
CA PHE A 7 10.29 -0.19 14.98
C PHE A 7 9.57 -1.49 14.61
N PRO A 8 9.54 -2.49 15.50
CA PRO A 8 8.71 -3.66 15.28
C PRO A 8 7.24 -3.24 15.20
N LEU A 9 6.50 -3.83 14.25
CA LEU A 9 5.06 -3.65 14.18
C LEU A 9 4.45 -4.09 15.51
N ARG A 10 3.49 -3.33 16.02
CA ARG A 10 2.71 -3.70 17.21
C ARG A 10 1.34 -4.17 16.75
N ASN A 11 0.60 -4.80 17.64
CA ASN A 11 -0.82 -5.04 17.37
C ASN A 11 -1.53 -3.68 17.21
N GLY A 12 -2.30 -3.52 16.15
CA GLY A 12 -3.01 -2.28 15.87
C GLY A 12 -3.50 -2.14 14.43
N THR A 13 -4.11 -0.98 14.16
CA THR A 13 -4.55 -0.60 12.82
C THR A 13 -3.49 0.26 12.16
N TYR A 14 -3.08 -0.13 10.96
CA TYR A 14 -2.08 0.54 10.15
C TYR A 14 -2.69 1.00 8.83
N LYS A 15 -2.01 1.96 8.18
CA LYS A 15 -2.41 2.48 6.89
C LYS A 15 -1.20 2.60 5.97
N LEU A 16 -1.34 2.10 4.75
CA LEU A 16 -0.47 2.43 3.63
C LEU A 16 -1.14 3.48 2.76
N LEU A 17 -0.39 4.49 2.36
CA LEU A 17 -0.82 5.51 1.40
C LEU A 17 0.03 5.38 0.14
N PHE A 18 -0.63 5.08 -0.98
CA PHE A 18 -0.01 4.97 -2.29
C PHE A 18 -0.34 6.23 -3.09
N ASP A 19 0.68 6.98 -3.49
CA ASP A 19 0.54 8.18 -4.31
C ASP A 19 0.38 7.82 -5.80
N VAL A 20 -0.86 7.51 -6.19
CA VAL A 20 -1.23 6.95 -7.50
C VAL A 20 -1.19 8.00 -8.60
N GLU A 21 -1.68 9.23 -8.34
CA GLU A 21 -1.61 10.31 -9.32
C GLU A 21 -0.16 10.64 -9.66
N LYS A 22 0.71 10.79 -8.66
CA LYS A 22 2.13 11.05 -8.91
C LYS A 22 2.81 9.92 -9.68
N TYR A 23 2.35 8.67 -9.50
CA TYR A 23 2.85 7.54 -10.27
C TYR A 23 2.48 7.64 -11.75
N PHE A 24 1.20 7.82 -12.09
CA PHE A 24 0.76 7.90 -13.49
C PHE A 24 1.15 9.21 -14.18
N LYS A 25 1.27 10.31 -13.44
CA LYS A 25 1.75 11.59 -13.98
C LYS A 25 3.15 11.47 -14.59
N LYS A 26 4.01 10.58 -14.07
CA LYS A 26 5.34 10.31 -14.64
C LYS A 26 5.30 9.65 -16.01
N THR A 27 4.21 9.00 -16.36
CA THR A 27 4.01 8.33 -17.65
C THR A 27 3.07 9.10 -18.59
N GLY A 28 2.69 10.33 -18.22
CA GLY A 28 1.78 11.16 -19.01
C GLY A 28 0.33 10.66 -19.01
N ILE A 29 -0.02 9.79 -18.07
CA ILE A 29 -1.36 9.23 -17.94
C ILE A 29 -2.08 9.94 -16.79
N GLU A 30 -3.31 10.38 -17.02
CA GLU A 30 -4.18 10.87 -15.96
C GLU A 30 -4.78 9.69 -15.19
N SER A 31 -4.84 9.79 -13.86
CA SER A 31 -5.50 8.80 -13.03
C SER A 31 -6.76 9.38 -12.41
N PHE A 32 -7.81 8.57 -12.35
CA PHE A 32 -9.03 8.90 -11.61
C PHE A 32 -8.79 8.95 -10.09
N TYR A 33 -7.76 8.27 -9.59
CA TYR A 33 -7.46 8.21 -8.16
C TYR A 33 -6.27 9.12 -7.83
N PRO A 34 -6.44 10.14 -6.97
CA PRO A 34 -5.31 10.94 -6.50
C PRO A 34 -4.34 10.09 -5.68
N HIS A 35 -4.86 9.24 -4.81
CA HIS A 35 -4.12 8.27 -4.00
C HIS A 35 -5.01 7.10 -3.62
N VAL A 36 -4.41 6.02 -3.13
CA VAL A 36 -5.11 4.86 -2.55
C VAL A 36 -4.64 4.66 -1.13
N GLU A 37 -5.58 4.58 -0.20
CA GLU A 37 -5.33 4.22 1.20
C GLU A 37 -5.73 2.77 1.45
N VAL A 38 -4.81 1.97 1.96
CA VAL A 38 -5.09 0.60 2.39
C VAL A 38 -4.95 0.53 3.90
N VAL A 39 -6.09 0.37 4.59
CA VAL A 39 -6.18 0.27 6.05
C VAL A 39 -6.33 -1.19 6.44
N PHE A 40 -5.46 -1.68 7.34
CA PHE A 40 -5.41 -3.09 7.72
C PHE A 40 -5.04 -3.26 9.19
N LYS A 41 -5.35 -4.43 9.74
CA LYS A 41 -5.01 -4.81 11.12
C LYS A 41 -3.75 -5.66 11.13
N VAL A 42 -2.84 -5.33 12.02
CA VAL A 42 -1.73 -6.19 12.44
C VAL A 42 -2.17 -6.84 13.75
N ASN A 43 -2.37 -8.15 13.74
CA ASN A 43 -2.75 -8.91 14.94
C ASN A 43 -1.57 -9.69 15.52
N ASP A 44 -0.69 -10.17 14.64
CA ASP A 44 0.55 -10.86 14.97
C ASP A 44 1.75 -10.04 14.45
N PRO A 45 2.45 -9.30 15.33
CA PRO A 45 3.71 -8.60 15.04
C PRO A 45 4.82 -9.43 14.39
N GLY A 46 4.87 -10.74 14.63
CA GLY A 46 5.93 -11.62 14.11
C GLY A 46 5.67 -12.10 12.68
N SER A 47 4.44 -11.93 12.18
CA SER A 47 4.05 -12.33 10.83
C SER A 47 4.56 -11.36 9.76
N HIS A 48 4.79 -11.90 8.56
CA HIS A 48 4.97 -11.09 7.35
C HIS A 48 3.60 -10.64 6.81
N TYR A 49 3.49 -9.37 6.42
CA TYR A 49 2.26 -8.79 5.84
C TYR A 49 2.56 -8.33 4.41
N HIS A 50 2.16 -9.12 3.42
CA HIS A 50 2.24 -8.75 2.02
C HIS A 50 0.90 -8.16 1.56
N ILE A 51 0.89 -6.87 1.20
CA ILE A 51 -0.32 -6.14 0.80
C ILE A 51 -0.07 -5.47 -0.56
N PRO A 52 -0.18 -6.22 -1.66
CA PRO A 52 0.03 -5.66 -2.99
C PRO A 52 -1.10 -4.70 -3.39
N LEU A 53 -0.75 -3.74 -4.24
CA LEU A 53 -1.69 -2.89 -4.97
C LEU A 53 -1.52 -3.15 -6.46
N THR A 54 -2.57 -3.64 -7.12
CA THR A 54 -2.66 -3.64 -8.59
C THR A 54 -3.51 -2.45 -8.99
N VAL A 55 -2.97 -1.58 -9.84
CA VAL A 55 -3.64 -0.32 -10.20
C VAL A 55 -3.55 -0.05 -11.69
N THR A 56 -4.66 0.40 -12.23
CA THR A 56 -4.81 1.03 -13.55
C THR A 56 -5.30 2.46 -13.32
N PRO A 57 -5.32 3.33 -14.34
CA PRO A 57 -5.82 4.68 -14.16
C PRO A 57 -7.26 4.80 -13.61
N TYR A 58 -8.10 3.77 -13.80
CA TYR A 58 -9.54 3.79 -13.48
C TYR A 58 -10.04 2.59 -12.67
N SER A 59 -9.13 1.72 -12.20
CA SER A 59 -9.47 0.60 -11.32
C SER A 59 -8.26 0.23 -10.47
N TYR A 60 -8.49 -0.23 -9.25
CA TYR A 60 -7.46 -0.85 -8.43
C TYR A 60 -8.01 -2.04 -7.65
N SER A 61 -7.11 -2.92 -7.24
CA SER A 61 -7.39 -4.01 -6.31
C SER A 61 -6.24 -4.19 -5.33
N THR A 62 -6.57 -4.65 -4.13
CA THR A 62 -5.61 -5.01 -3.10
C THR A 62 -6.14 -6.20 -2.31
N TYR A 63 -5.25 -6.94 -1.68
CA TYR A 63 -5.58 -8.09 -0.85
C TYR A 63 -4.43 -8.37 0.13
N ARG A 64 -4.64 -9.26 1.11
CA ARG A 64 -3.55 -9.81 1.93
C ARG A 64 -2.99 -11.05 1.24
N GLY A 65 -1.76 -10.96 0.75
CA GLY A 65 -0.99 -12.10 0.23
C GLY A 65 -0.28 -12.89 1.33
N SER A 66 0.31 -14.02 0.94
CA SER A 66 1.24 -14.83 1.75
C SER A 66 2.63 -14.21 1.80
#